data_AF-A0A381WDR9-F1
#
_entry.id   AF-A0A381WDR9-F1
#
_cell.length_a   1.000
_cell.length_b   1.000
_cell.length_c   1.000
_cell.angle_alpha   90.00
_cell.angle_beta   90.00
_cell.angle_gamma   90.00
#
_symmetry.space_group_name_H-M   'P 1'
#
loop_
_entity.id
_entity.type
_entity.pdbx_description
1 polymer ?
#
loop_
_entity_poly.entity_id
_entity_poly.type
_entity_poly.pdbx_seq_one_letter_code
_entity_poly.pdbx_strand_id
1 'polypeptide(L)'
;MAKYLFDAGSYTEALGVTEPLINNPSSVIANTAALRAASIYLQLGKHDQALSILEGQSENDFSGLIYNLIGDIYLDLGNREEARKHYSLAIDNVTANSNLSQLIQIKLDDLN
;
A
#
# COMPACT_ATOMS: atom_id res chain seq x y z
N MET A 1 -21.12 -13.27 2.99
CA MET A 1 -20.59 -14.25 2.01
C MET A 1 -20.65 -13.74 0.57
N ALA A 2 -21.83 -13.40 0.03
CA ALA A 2 -21.96 -12.98 -1.38
C ALA A 2 -21.14 -11.72 -1.76
N LYS A 3 -21.14 -10.68 -0.91
CA LYS A 3 -20.34 -9.46 -1.15
C LYS A 3 -18.83 -9.75 -1.23
N TYR A 4 -18.29 -10.51 -0.28
CA TYR A 4 -16.88 -10.90 -0.27
C TYR A 4 -16.48 -11.70 -1.51
N LEU A 5 -17.32 -12.65 -1.94
CA LEU A 5 -17.04 -13.43 -3.16
C LEU A 5 -17.10 -12.58 -4.43
N PHE A 6 -18.03 -11.62 -4.49
CA PHE A 6 -18.15 -10.67 -5.59
C PHE A 6 -16.93 -9.72 -5.65
N ASP A 7 -16.54 -9.18 -4.51
CA ASP A 7 -15.39 -8.30 -4.37
C ASP A 7 -14.11 -9.08 -4.72
N ALA A 8 -13.95 -10.32 -4.22
CA ALA A 8 -12.80 -11.17 -4.53
C ALA A 8 -12.70 -11.53 -6.02
N GLY A 9 -13.83 -11.79 -6.70
CA GLY A 9 -13.85 -11.98 -8.15
C GLY A 9 -13.36 -10.73 -8.90
N SER A 10 -13.89 -9.56 -8.52
CA SER A 10 -13.52 -8.27 -9.11
C SER A 10 -12.05 -7.91 -8.85
N TYR A 11 -11.54 -8.23 -7.66
CA TYR A 11 -10.13 -8.04 -7.28
C TYR A 11 -9.20 -8.96 -8.07
N THR A 12 -9.62 -10.19 -8.33
CA THR A 12 -8.82 -11.14 -9.13
C THR A 12 -8.70 -10.66 -10.58
N GLU A 13 -9.78 -10.16 -11.17
CA GLU A 13 -9.74 -9.56 -12.51
C GLU A 13 -8.85 -8.30 -12.55
N ALA A 14 -8.97 -7.43 -11.53
CA ALA A 14 -8.16 -6.22 -11.42
C ALA A 14 -6.65 -6.53 -11.27
N LEU A 15 -6.30 -7.57 -10.52
CA LEU A 15 -4.93 -8.05 -10.40
C LEU A 15 -4.41 -8.57 -11.74
N GLY A 16 -5.20 -9.34 -12.49
CA GLY A 16 -4.81 -9.87 -13.80
C GLY A 16 -4.39 -8.79 -14.82
N VAL A 17 -4.94 -7.57 -14.70
CA VAL A 17 -4.55 -6.43 -15.55
C VAL A 17 -3.41 -5.61 -14.93
N THR A 18 -3.33 -5.54 -13.60
CA THR A 18 -2.42 -4.64 -12.89
C THR A 18 -1.04 -5.26 -12.64
N GLU A 19 -0.97 -6.54 -12.29
CA GLU A 19 0.30 -7.22 -11.99
C GLU A 19 1.32 -7.19 -13.14
N PRO A 20 0.93 -7.40 -14.41
CA PRO A 20 1.88 -7.32 -15.52
C PRO A 20 2.54 -5.94 -15.66
N LEU A 21 1.88 -4.89 -15.18
CA LEU A 21 2.35 -3.52 -15.27
C LEU A 21 3.38 -3.15 -14.19
N ILE A 22 3.56 -3.98 -13.16
CA ILE A 22 4.54 -3.75 -12.08
C ILE A 22 5.97 -3.75 -12.65
N ASN A 23 6.23 -4.49 -13.72
CA ASN A 23 7.53 -4.55 -14.39
C ASN A 23 7.62 -3.60 -15.61
N ASN A 24 6.74 -2.60 -15.70
CA ASN A 24 6.76 -1.66 -16.83
C ASN A 24 8.05 -0.81 -16.83
N PRO A 25 8.67 -0.53 -17.99
CA PRO A 25 9.86 0.32 -18.06
C PRO A 25 9.65 1.74 -17.54
N SER A 26 8.41 2.25 -17.57
CA SER A 26 8.06 3.52 -16.93
C SER A 26 7.90 3.32 -15.43
N SER A 27 8.77 3.95 -14.65
CA SER A 27 8.69 3.92 -13.18
C SER A 27 7.32 4.39 -12.67
N VAL A 28 6.72 5.41 -13.29
CA VAL A 28 5.39 5.91 -12.90
C VAL A 28 4.32 4.83 -13.07
N ILE A 29 4.34 4.10 -14.20
CA ILE A 29 3.38 3.01 -14.46
C ILE A 29 3.64 1.85 -13.49
N ALA A 30 4.90 1.46 -13.32
CA ALA A 30 5.31 0.38 -12.42
C ALA A 30 4.87 0.65 -10.96
N ASN A 31 5.20 1.82 -10.41
CA ASN A 31 4.86 2.18 -9.03
C ASN A 31 3.35 2.33 -8.83
N THR A 32 2.64 2.91 -9.80
CA THR A 32 1.17 3.01 -9.74
C THR A 32 0.52 1.62 -9.75
N ALA A 33 1.03 0.72 -10.58
CA ALA A 33 0.56 -0.66 -10.64
C ALA A 33 0.87 -1.41 -9.34
N ALA A 34 2.08 -1.25 -8.79
CA ALA A 34 2.49 -1.87 -7.53
C ALA A 34 1.59 -1.44 -6.36
N LEU A 35 1.35 -0.14 -6.20
CA LEU A 35 0.46 0.40 -5.15
C LEU A 35 -0.97 -0.15 -5.29
N ARG A 36 -1.50 -0.23 -6.51
CA ARG A 36 -2.84 -0.76 -6.77
C ARG A 36 -2.91 -2.27 -6.46
N ALA A 37 -1.95 -3.04 -6.95
CA ALA A 37 -1.90 -4.48 -6.70
C ALA A 37 -1.76 -4.78 -5.21
N ALA A 38 -0.86 -4.09 -4.50
CA ALA A 38 -0.68 -4.26 -3.06
C ALA A 38 -1.93 -3.86 -2.26
N SER A 39 -2.62 -2.78 -2.65
CA SER A 39 -3.90 -2.40 -2.02
C SER A 39 -4.97 -3.48 -2.20
N ILE A 40 -5.06 -4.08 -3.40
CA ILE A 40 -5.98 -5.20 -3.65
C ILE A 40 -5.58 -6.43 -2.82
N TYR A 41 -4.28 -6.74 -2.74
CA TYR A 41 -3.79 -7.84 -1.93
C TYR A 41 -4.10 -7.65 -0.43
N LEU A 42 -4.00 -6.43 0.08
CA LEU A 42 -4.44 -6.09 1.43
C LEU A 42 -5.94 -6.36 1.62
N GLN A 43 -6.81 -5.93 0.69
CA GLN A 43 -8.25 -6.21 0.78
C GLN A 43 -8.58 -7.72 0.74
N LEU A 44 -7.72 -8.51 0.10
CA LEU A 44 -7.83 -9.96 0.06
C LEU A 44 -7.21 -10.67 1.28
N GLY A 45 -6.59 -9.94 2.21
CA GLY A 45 -5.87 -10.50 3.36
C GLY A 45 -4.58 -11.23 2.98
N LYS A 46 -4.00 -10.89 1.83
CA LYS A 46 -2.77 -11.50 1.28
C LYS A 46 -1.57 -10.60 1.55
N HIS A 47 -1.26 -10.40 2.83
CA HIS A 47 -0.27 -9.41 3.29
C HIS A 47 1.14 -9.66 2.73
N ASP A 48 1.61 -10.91 2.71
CA ASP A 48 2.94 -11.25 2.18
C ASP A 48 3.11 -10.85 0.72
N GLN A 49 2.07 -11.05 -0.11
CA GLN A 49 2.08 -10.64 -1.51
C GLN A 49 2.08 -9.11 -1.64
N ALA A 50 1.30 -8.42 -0.79
CA ALA A 50 1.25 -6.96 -0.77
C ALA A 50 2.61 -6.37 -0.39
N LEU A 51 3.27 -6.88 0.66
CA LEU A 51 4.59 -6.44 1.10
C LEU A 51 5.66 -6.68 0.03
N SER A 52 5.71 -7.90 -0.52
CA SER A 52 6.72 -8.25 -1.54
C SER A 52 6.66 -7.36 -2.78
N ILE A 53 5.46 -6.95 -3.21
CA ILE A 53 5.29 -6.04 -4.35
C ILE A 53 5.85 -4.65 -4.03
N LEU A 54 5.60 -4.15 -2.83
CA LEU A 54 5.99 -2.80 -2.39
C LEU A 54 7.50 -2.70 -2.12
N GLU A 55 8.10 -3.72 -1.49
CA GLU A 55 9.54 -3.79 -1.23
C GLU A 55 10.38 -3.89 -2.51
N GLY A 56 9.79 -4.40 -3.60
CA GLY A 56 10.44 -4.50 -4.91
C GLY A 56 10.46 -3.20 -5.72
N GLN A 57 9.81 -2.13 -5.25
CA GLN A 57 9.78 -0.86 -5.97
C GLN A 57 10.92 0.08 -5.56
N SER A 58 11.33 0.94 -6.49
CA SER A 58 12.37 1.94 -6.23
C SER A 58 11.86 3.07 -5.34
N GLU A 59 12.70 3.54 -4.41
CA GLU A 59 12.45 4.78 -3.68
C GLU A 59 12.49 5.96 -4.65
N ASN A 60 11.37 6.66 -4.77
CA ASN A 60 11.15 7.78 -5.69
C ASN A 60 10.00 8.64 -5.15
N ASP A 61 9.37 9.47 -5.99
CA ASP A 61 8.23 10.32 -5.58
C ASP A 61 7.02 9.54 -4.99
N PHE A 62 7.00 8.21 -5.08
CA PHE A 62 5.98 7.34 -4.51
C PHE A 62 6.32 6.81 -3.11
N SER A 63 7.53 7.04 -2.58
CA SER A 63 7.98 6.48 -1.29
C SER A 63 6.99 6.75 -0.15
N GLY A 64 6.46 7.96 -0.05
CA GLY A 64 5.45 8.31 0.96
C GLY A 64 4.16 7.47 0.86
N LEU A 65 3.69 7.19 -0.36
CA LEU A 65 2.52 6.33 -0.59
C LEU A 65 2.82 4.86 -0.28
N ILE A 66 4.01 4.39 -0.67
CA ILE A 66 4.48 3.03 -0.43
C ILE A 66 4.56 2.78 1.08
N TYR A 67 5.24 3.66 1.81
CA TYR A 67 5.37 3.54 3.26
C TYR A 67 4.03 3.63 3.98
N ASN A 68 3.11 4.50 3.55
CA ASN A 68 1.76 4.51 4.10
C ASN A 68 1.08 3.13 3.93
N LEU A 69 1.15 2.55 2.73
CA LEU A 69 0.47 1.29 2.46
C LEU A 69 1.12 0.12 3.20
N ILE A 70 2.44 0.11 3.37
CA ILE A 70 3.12 -0.88 4.22
C ILE A 70 2.65 -0.73 5.67
N GLY A 71 2.48 0.49 6.17
CA GLY A 71 1.91 0.74 7.49
C GLY A 71 0.48 0.20 7.64
N ASP A 72 -0.36 0.40 6.63
CA ASP A 72 -1.73 -0.15 6.58
C ASP A 72 -1.72 -1.69 6.62
N ILE A 73 -0.79 -2.32 5.90
CA ILE A 73 -0.63 -3.78 5.87
C ILE A 73 -0.21 -4.31 7.25
N TYR A 74 0.79 -3.71 7.90
CA TYR A 74 1.21 -4.12 9.23
C TYR A 74 0.14 -3.87 10.29
N LEU A 75 -0.67 -2.83 10.14
CA LEU A 75 -1.79 -2.57 11.02
C LEU A 75 -2.86 -3.67 10.92
N ASP A 76 -3.20 -4.12 9.70
CA ASP A 76 -4.13 -5.23 9.48
C ASP A 76 -3.61 -6.57 10.02
N LEU A 77 -2.29 -6.77 9.99
CA LEU A 77 -1.59 -7.89 10.66
C LEU A 77 -1.58 -7.78 12.20
N GLY A 78 -2.03 -6.66 12.78
CA GLY A 78 -1.97 -6.39 14.22
C GLY A 78 -0.59 -5.97 14.73
N ASN A 79 0.39 -5.78 13.84
CA ASN A 79 1.73 -5.33 14.18
C ASN A 79 1.80 -3.80 14.26
N ARG A 80 1.35 -3.25 15.39
CA ARG A 80 1.30 -1.79 15.63
C ARG A 80 2.68 -1.13 15.61
N GLU A 81 3.75 -1.84 15.98
CA GLU A 81 5.11 -1.28 15.99
C GLU A 81 5.63 -1.02 14.58
N GLU A 82 5.53 -2.01 13.69
CA GLU A 82 5.92 -1.84 12.29
C GLU A 82 4.98 -0.87 11.55
N ALA A 83 3.69 -0.85 11.89
CA ALA A 83 2.76 0.14 11.35
C ALA A 83 3.20 1.57 11.71
N ARG A 84 3.51 1.82 12.99
CA ARG A 84 4.00 3.14 13.46
C ARG A 84 5.26 3.56 12.71
N LYS A 85 6.24 2.66 12.63
CA LYS A 85 7.51 2.91 11.93
C LYS A 85 7.29 3.31 10.47
N HIS A 86 6.44 2.60 9.74
CA HIS A 86 6.20 2.89 8.32
C HIS A 86 5.34 4.14 8.11
N TYR A 87 4.39 4.45 8.99
CA TYR A 87 3.70 5.74 8.95
C TYR A 87 4.64 6.92 9.21
N SER A 88 5.62 6.79 10.13
CA SER A 88 6.65 7.82 10.32
C SER A 88 7.50 8.01 9.06
N LEU A 89 7.99 6.91 8.46
CA LEU A 89 8.72 6.98 7.18
C LEU A 89 7.88 7.60 6.06
N ALA A 90 6.57 7.33 6.04
CA ALA A 90 5.67 7.92 5.07
C ALA A 90 5.57 9.44 5.22
N ILE A 91 5.47 9.96 6.45
CA ILE A 91 5.46 11.41 6.74
C ILE A 91 6.75 12.08 6.27
N ASP A 92 7.89 11.43 6.49
CA ASP A 92 9.21 11.95 6.08
C ASP A 92 9.36 12.01 4.55
N ASN A 93 8.55 11.26 3.80
CA ASN A 93 8.62 11.12 2.34
C ASN A 93 7.40 11.68 1.59
N VAL A 94 6.55 12.49 2.24
CA VAL A 94 5.46 13.22 1.59
C VAL A 94 5.66 14.73 1.72
N THR A 95 5.02 15.49 0.83
CA THR A 95 4.95 16.95 0.99
C THR A 95 4.31 17.32 2.31
N ALA A 96 5.04 18.09 3.12
CA ALA A 96 4.56 18.57 4.41
C ALA A 96 3.25 19.35 4.29
N ASN A 97 2.33 19.13 5.24
CA ASN A 97 0.99 19.72 5.27
C ASN A 97 0.08 19.40 4.07
N SER A 98 0.39 18.35 3.32
CA SER A 98 -0.53 17.81 2.32
C SER A 98 -1.69 17.07 2.97
N ASN A 99 -2.77 16.87 2.22
CA ASN A 99 -3.88 16.03 2.68
C ASN A 99 -3.40 14.62 3.05
N LEU A 100 -2.44 14.07 2.31
CA LEU A 100 -1.87 12.76 2.59
C LEU A 100 -1.09 12.76 3.92
N SER A 101 -0.24 13.76 4.18
CA SER A 101 0.49 13.83 5.44
C SER A 101 -0.44 13.95 6.65
N GLN A 102 -1.54 14.70 6.53
CA GLN A 102 -2.55 14.82 7.58
C GLN A 102 -3.27 13.48 7.84
N LEU A 103 -3.62 12.75 6.79
CA LEU A 103 -4.24 11.43 6.93
C LEU A 103 -3.30 10.41 7.59
N ILE A 104 -2.02 10.41 7.22
CA ILE A 104 -1.03 9.52 7.84
C ILE A 104 -0.82 9.90 9.32
N GLN A 105 -0.81 11.19 9.65
CA GLN A 105 -0.70 11.64 11.04
C GLN A 105 -1.86 11.15 11.90
N ILE A 106 -3.10 11.21 11.40
CA ILE A 106 -4.27 10.67 12.12
C ILE A 106 -4.09 9.17 12.39
N LYS A 107 -3.67 8.39 11.37
CA LYS A 107 -3.40 6.96 11.55
C LYS A 107 -2.31 6.71 12.61
N LEU A 108 -1.26 7.52 12.60
CA LEU A 108 -0.15 7.41 13.55
C LEU A 108 -0.61 7.73 14.98
N ASP A 109 -1.45 8.75 15.14
CA ASP A 109 -2.00 9.16 16.44
C ASP A 109 -2.91 8.08 17.03
N ASP A 110 -3.71 7.39 16.20
CA ASP A 110 -4.56 6.25 16.61
C ASP A 110 -3.74 5.01 17.08
N LEU A 111 -2.43 4.98 16.79
CA LEU A 111 -1.54 3.89 17.21
C LEU A 111 -0.95 4.09 18.62
N ASN A 112 -1.07 5.28 19.20
CA ASN A 112 -0.54 5.62 20.53
C ASN A 112 -1.58 5.42 21.63
#